data_AF-A0A1C5QX36-F1
#
_entry.id   AF-A0A1C5QX36-F1
#
_cell.length_a   1.000
_cell.length_b   1.000
_cell.length_c   1.000
_cell.angle_alpha   90.00
_cell.angle_beta   90.00
_cell.angle_gamma   90.00
#
_symmetry.space_group_name_H-M   'P 1'
#
loop_
_entity.id
_entity.type
_entity.pdbx_description
1 polymer ?
#
loop_
_entity_poly.entity_id
_entity_poly.type
_entity_poly.pdbx_seq_one_letter_code
_entity_poly.pdbx_strand_id
1 'polypeptide(L)'
;MLSFVSNIDLEKIINILLEPSVTLTLGIFTLLISRNSNLSTLARERLDKVYHPLFLEIEPFLYKKVSLNDINAFLSKYYELENSHSLLIDPVLRQEIRWLEKPSALQEDKYGYNQWFQICDQISKTYDKLCKQAHLPVRSISYRINYRQYRSKIRMIFALIWIELPAIAFFSLLLGFASPRLLAVTYALFFLFLMKTFLDNL
;
A
#
# COMPACT_ATOMS: atom_id res chain seq x y z
N MET A 1 42.79 44.08 31.93
CA MET A 1 41.31 44.16 32.02
C MET A 1 40.67 43.27 30.93
N LEU A 2 41.10 42.00 30.83
CA LEU A 2 40.69 41.05 29.79
C LEU A 2 40.61 39.61 30.37
N SER A 3 40.13 39.46 31.60
CA SER A 3 39.98 38.15 32.27
C SER A 3 38.65 37.99 32.99
N PHE A 4 37.63 38.77 32.60
CA PHE A 4 36.33 38.76 33.28
C PHE A 4 35.16 38.28 32.40
N VAL A 5 35.46 37.67 31.24
CA VAL A 5 34.44 37.05 30.38
C VAL A 5 34.85 35.61 29.99
N SER A 6 35.54 34.90 30.89
CA SER A 6 35.80 33.46 30.73
C SER A 6 35.09 32.73 31.86
N ASN A 7 34.19 31.80 31.52
CA ASN A 7 33.34 31.01 32.43
C ASN A 7 32.04 31.68 32.92
N ILE A 8 31.28 32.38 32.07
CA ILE A 8 29.82 32.22 32.19
C ILE A 8 29.54 30.81 31.67
N ASP A 9 29.34 29.91 32.63
CA ASP A 9 29.26 28.46 32.53
C ASP A 9 28.60 27.96 31.24
N LEU A 10 29.43 27.66 30.24
CA LEU A 10 29.00 26.99 29.01
C LEU A 10 28.26 25.68 29.34
N GLU A 11 28.71 25.00 30.40
CA GLU A 11 28.08 23.83 31.00
C GLU A 11 26.66 24.11 31.53
N LYS A 12 26.44 25.25 32.17
CA LYS A 12 25.13 25.65 32.68
C LYS A 12 24.17 26.03 31.55
N ILE A 13 24.67 26.70 30.50
CA ILE A 13 23.88 26.99 29.29
C ILE A 13 23.53 25.69 28.55
N ILE A 14 24.46 24.74 28.44
CA ILE A 14 24.21 23.42 27.88
C ILE A 14 23.14 22.70 28.70
N ASN A 15 23.26 22.62 30.02
CA ASN A 15 22.28 21.93 30.87
C ASN A 15 20.89 22.59 30.81
N ILE A 16 20.82 23.93 30.79
CA ILE A 16 19.56 24.69 30.62
C ILE A 16 18.86 24.39 29.29
N LEU A 17 19.61 24.09 28.22
CA LEU A 17 19.04 23.77 26.90
C LEU A 17 18.85 22.26 26.67
N LEU A 18 19.70 21.42 27.28
CA LEU A 18 19.69 19.98 27.14
C LEU A 18 18.49 19.36 27.86
N GLU A 19 18.19 19.77 29.08
CA GLU A 19 17.06 19.20 29.84
C GLU A 19 15.70 19.45 29.15
N PRO A 20 15.37 20.67 28.68
CA PRO A 20 14.12 20.90 27.94
C PRO A 20 14.09 20.19 26.59
N SER A 21 15.22 20.08 25.88
CA SER A 21 15.27 19.41 24.57
C SER A 21 15.14 17.89 24.70
N VAL A 22 15.76 17.28 25.70
CA VAL A 22 15.56 15.86 26.05
C VAL A 22 14.11 15.62 26.46
N THR A 23 13.53 16.49 27.30
CA THR A 23 12.12 16.36 27.70
C THR A 23 11.16 16.49 26.51
N LEU A 24 11.42 17.44 25.61
CA LEU A 24 10.60 17.65 24.41
C LEU A 24 10.71 16.48 23.43
N THR A 25 11.91 15.96 23.20
CA THR A 25 12.09 14.76 22.37
C THR A 25 11.41 13.54 22.98
N LEU A 26 11.55 13.32 24.29
CA LEU A 26 10.84 12.24 25.00
C LEU A 26 9.31 12.38 24.89
N GLY A 27 8.80 13.61 25.01
CA GLY A 27 7.38 13.92 24.85
C GLY A 27 6.86 13.60 23.44
N ILE A 28 7.61 14.00 22.41
CA ILE A 28 7.29 13.68 21.01
C ILE A 28 7.30 12.17 20.79
N PHE A 29 8.34 11.46 21.23
CA PHE A 29 8.44 10.01 21.08
C PHE A 29 7.30 9.29 21.81
N THR A 30 6.98 9.71 23.04
CA THR A 30 5.88 9.12 23.82
C THR A 30 4.54 9.33 23.11
N LEU A 31 4.28 10.52 22.57
CA LEU A 31 3.06 10.80 21.81
C LEU A 31 2.99 9.97 20.53
N LEU A 32 4.09 9.84 19.79
CA LEU A 32 4.15 9.02 18.57
C LEU A 32 3.92 7.54 18.87
N ILE A 33 4.55 7.01 19.92
CA ILE A 33 4.38 5.61 20.36
C ILE A 33 2.93 5.38 20.83
N SER A 34 2.40 6.25 21.69
CA SER A 34 1.03 6.13 22.20
C SER A 34 0.01 6.18 21.06
N ARG A 35 0.15 7.15 20.15
CA ARG A 35 -0.70 7.24 18.95
C ARG A 35 -0.59 6.00 18.09
N ASN A 36 0.61 5.49 17.85
CA ASN A 36 0.80 4.27 17.05
C ASN A 36 0.20 3.04 17.74
N SER A 37 0.31 2.93 19.07
CA SER A 37 -0.26 1.82 19.84
C SER A 37 -1.79 1.78 19.76
N ASN A 38 -2.47 2.92 19.95
CA ASN A 38 -3.93 3.03 19.82
C ASN A 38 -4.40 2.79 18.38
N LEU A 39 -3.63 3.24 17.38
CA LEU A 39 -3.92 2.96 15.98
C LEU A 39 -3.75 1.46 15.67
N SER A 40 -2.77 0.80 16.29
CA SER A 40 -2.51 -0.62 16.10
C SER A 40 -3.62 -1.48 16.69
N THR A 41 -4.14 -1.16 17.88
CA THR A 41 -5.25 -1.90 18.50
C THR A 41 -6.53 -1.76 17.68
N LEU A 42 -6.90 -0.54 17.28
CA LEU A 42 -8.05 -0.32 16.41
C LEU A 42 -7.86 -0.99 15.04
N ALA A 43 -6.66 -0.92 14.46
CA ALA A 43 -6.37 -1.57 13.18
C ALA A 43 -6.52 -3.09 13.28
N ARG A 44 -6.05 -3.68 14.37
CA ARG A 44 -6.21 -5.10 14.67
C ARG A 44 -7.68 -5.48 14.79
N GLU A 45 -8.46 -4.70 15.54
CA GLU A 45 -9.89 -4.96 15.70
C GLU A 45 -10.64 -4.89 14.36
N ARG A 46 -10.38 -3.85 13.55
CA ARG A 46 -10.96 -3.72 12.21
C ARG A 46 -10.55 -4.87 11.29
N LEU A 47 -9.29 -5.29 11.37
CA LEU A 47 -8.77 -6.39 10.58
C LEU A 47 -9.46 -7.69 10.97
N ASP A 48 -9.42 -8.06 12.25
CA ASP A 48 -9.89 -9.35 12.75
C ASP A 48 -11.41 -9.50 12.57
N LYS A 49 -12.18 -8.46 12.88
CA LYS A 49 -13.65 -8.53 12.86
C LYS A 49 -14.27 -8.30 11.49
N VAL A 50 -13.62 -7.53 10.61
CA VAL A 50 -14.24 -7.05 9.36
C VAL A 50 -13.38 -7.33 8.14
N TYR A 51 -12.19 -6.75 8.05
CA TYR A 51 -11.46 -6.75 6.78
C TYR A 51 -10.82 -8.08 6.44
N HIS A 52 -10.43 -8.89 7.43
CA HIS A 52 -9.92 -10.24 7.19
C HIS A 52 -11.00 -11.20 6.69
N PRO A 53 -12.17 -11.35 7.34
CA PRO A 53 -13.23 -12.19 6.79
C PRO A 53 -13.72 -11.71 5.43
N LEU A 54 -13.84 -10.39 5.20
CA LEU A 54 -14.15 -9.87 3.87
C LEU A 54 -13.07 -10.20 2.83
N PHE A 55 -11.80 -10.12 3.24
CA PHE A 55 -10.69 -10.39 2.35
C PHE A 55 -10.70 -11.84 1.85
N LEU A 56 -10.98 -12.80 2.74
CA LEU A 56 -11.07 -14.22 2.38
C LEU A 56 -12.14 -14.49 1.31
N GLU A 57 -13.30 -13.84 1.40
CA GLU A 57 -14.38 -14.00 0.43
C GLU A 57 -14.07 -13.34 -0.92
N ILE A 58 -13.46 -12.15 -0.91
CA ILE A 58 -13.17 -11.44 -2.17
C ILE A 58 -11.90 -11.95 -2.86
N GLU A 59 -10.97 -12.53 -2.12
CA GLU A 59 -9.64 -12.89 -2.62
C GLU A 59 -9.64 -13.71 -3.93
N PRO A 60 -10.48 -14.76 -4.09
CA PRO A 60 -10.55 -15.53 -5.33
C PRO A 60 -10.99 -14.70 -6.53
N PHE A 61 -11.68 -13.59 -6.30
CA PHE A 61 -12.32 -12.73 -7.30
C PHE A 61 -11.62 -11.37 -7.49
N LEU A 62 -10.58 -11.09 -6.70
CA LEU A 62 -9.84 -9.83 -6.74
C LEU A 62 -9.30 -9.54 -8.14
N TYR A 63 -9.72 -8.40 -8.70
CA TYR A 63 -9.32 -7.91 -10.02
C TYR A 63 -9.66 -8.85 -11.19
N LYS A 64 -10.62 -9.76 -10.99
CA LYS A 64 -11.15 -10.64 -12.04
C LYS A 64 -12.49 -10.10 -12.54
N LYS A 65 -12.85 -10.50 -13.76
CA LYS A 65 -14.19 -10.27 -14.30
C LYS A 65 -15.15 -11.21 -13.58
N VAL A 66 -16.24 -10.66 -13.06
CA VAL A 66 -17.21 -11.37 -12.21
C VAL A 66 -18.63 -11.02 -12.61
N SER A 67 -19.55 -11.96 -12.41
CA SER A 67 -20.99 -11.75 -12.43
C SER A 67 -21.52 -11.45 -11.02
N LEU A 68 -22.77 -10.98 -10.92
CA LEU A 68 -23.43 -10.78 -9.62
C LEU A 68 -23.51 -12.07 -8.79
N ASN A 69 -23.63 -13.22 -9.46
CA ASN A 69 -23.70 -14.52 -8.78
C ASN A 69 -22.38 -14.88 -8.11
N ASP A 70 -21.25 -14.57 -8.75
CA ASP A 70 -19.91 -14.87 -8.22
C ASP A 70 -19.62 -14.08 -6.93
N ILE A 71 -20.14 -12.86 -6.84
CA ILE A 71 -19.90 -11.96 -5.70
C ILE A 71 -20.97 -12.02 -4.62
N ASN A 72 -22.02 -12.83 -4.79
CA ASN A 72 -23.13 -12.89 -3.86
C ASN A 72 -22.70 -13.36 -2.46
N ALA A 73 -21.74 -14.30 -2.38
CA ALA A 73 -21.15 -14.75 -1.12
C ALA A 73 -20.44 -13.58 -0.39
N PHE A 74 -19.64 -12.81 -1.13
CA PHE A 74 -18.97 -11.62 -0.63
C PHE A 74 -19.98 -10.56 -0.13
N LEU A 75 -21.03 -10.28 -0.91
CA LEU A 75 -22.06 -9.30 -0.53
C LEU A 75 -22.82 -9.75 0.72
N SER A 76 -23.19 -11.02 0.79
CA SER A 76 -23.85 -11.59 1.97
C SER A 76 -22.98 -11.42 3.22
N LYS A 77 -21.68 -11.73 3.12
CA LYS A 77 -20.72 -11.52 4.21
C LYS A 77 -20.57 -10.05 4.58
N TYR A 78 -20.56 -9.17 3.58
CA TYR A 78 -20.51 -7.73 3.80
C TYR A 78 -21.70 -7.21 4.60
N TYR A 79 -22.93 -7.56 4.23
CA TYR A 79 -24.12 -7.08 4.95
C TYR A 79 -24.21 -7.67 6.38
N GLU A 80 -23.77 -8.92 6.58
CA GLU A 80 -23.63 -9.52 7.92
C GLU A 80 -22.68 -8.69 8.82
N LEU A 81 -21.54 -8.29 8.27
CA LEU A 81 -20.53 -7.50 8.99
C LEU A 81 -20.95 -6.04 9.17
N GLU A 82 -21.68 -5.47 8.22
CA GLU A 82 -22.24 -4.12 8.35
C GLU A 82 -23.24 -4.04 9.50
N ASN A 83 -24.11 -5.04 9.64
CA ASN A 83 -25.08 -5.11 10.72
C ASN A 83 -24.44 -5.26 12.10
N SER A 84 -23.36 -6.04 12.20
CA SER A 84 -22.70 -6.35 13.48
C SER A 84 -21.60 -5.35 13.87
N HIS A 85 -20.90 -4.77 12.89
CA HIS A 85 -19.66 -4.01 13.09
C HIS A 85 -19.60 -2.72 12.24
N SER A 86 -20.73 -2.05 12.04
CA SER A 86 -20.85 -0.87 11.15
C SER A 86 -19.73 0.17 11.33
N LEU A 87 -19.38 0.55 12.57
CA LEU A 87 -18.36 1.56 12.86
C LEU A 87 -16.94 1.18 12.42
N LEU A 88 -16.67 -0.11 12.24
CA LEU A 88 -15.36 -0.61 11.81
C LEU A 88 -15.19 -0.58 10.28
N ILE A 89 -16.30 -0.41 9.53
CA ILE A 89 -16.31 -0.32 8.06
C ILE A 89 -16.04 1.11 7.60
N ASP A 90 -15.13 1.25 6.65
CA ASP A 90 -14.83 2.53 6.00
C ASP A 90 -16.05 3.05 5.21
N PRO A 91 -16.45 4.33 5.39
CA PRO A 91 -17.55 4.94 4.64
C PRO A 91 -17.41 4.84 3.13
N VAL A 92 -16.18 4.87 2.60
CA VAL A 92 -15.93 4.73 1.16
C VAL A 92 -16.39 3.35 0.69
N LEU A 93 -16.01 2.27 1.40
CA LEU A 93 -16.44 0.92 1.02
C LEU A 93 -17.98 0.80 1.00
N ARG A 94 -18.65 1.42 1.99
CA ARG A 94 -20.12 1.49 2.04
C ARG A 94 -20.72 2.13 0.80
N GLN A 95 -20.15 3.24 0.36
CA GLN A 95 -20.58 3.95 -0.83
C GLN A 95 -20.37 3.10 -2.10
N GLU A 96 -19.21 2.46 -2.22
CA GLU A 96 -18.88 1.60 -3.35
C GLU A 96 -19.84 0.40 -3.48
N ILE A 97 -20.24 -0.20 -2.35
CA ILE A 97 -21.20 -1.32 -2.31
C ILE A 97 -22.60 -0.84 -2.71
N ARG A 98 -23.06 0.31 -2.23
CA ARG A 98 -24.36 0.88 -2.64
C ARG A 98 -24.44 1.17 -4.13
N TRP A 99 -23.33 1.56 -4.74
CA TRP A 99 -23.28 1.77 -6.20
C TRP A 99 -23.33 0.48 -6.99
N LEU A 100 -22.94 -0.65 -6.39
CA LEU A 100 -23.00 -1.97 -7.00
C LEU A 100 -24.43 -2.47 -7.23
N GLU A 101 -25.41 -1.94 -6.47
CA GLU A 101 -26.84 -2.27 -6.62
C GLU A 101 -27.42 -1.76 -7.95
N LYS A 102 -26.70 -0.90 -8.68
CA LYS A 102 -27.13 -0.40 -9.98
C LYS A 102 -26.90 -1.46 -11.07
N PRO A 103 -27.87 -1.70 -11.97
CA PRO A 103 -27.77 -2.75 -12.99
C PRO A 103 -26.60 -2.59 -13.97
N SER A 104 -26.04 -1.39 -14.11
CA SER A 104 -24.86 -1.11 -14.95
C SER A 104 -23.53 -1.18 -14.20
N ALA A 105 -23.50 -1.43 -12.89
CA ALA A 105 -22.30 -1.29 -12.07
C ALA A 105 -21.15 -2.25 -12.46
N LEU A 106 -21.50 -3.44 -12.97
CA LEU A 106 -20.53 -4.43 -13.45
C LEU A 106 -20.17 -4.27 -14.93
N GLN A 107 -20.83 -3.37 -15.66
CA GLN A 107 -20.49 -3.11 -17.06
C GLN A 107 -19.13 -2.42 -17.14
N GLU A 108 -18.31 -2.89 -18.06
CA GLU A 108 -16.99 -2.32 -18.32
C GLU A 108 -17.13 -0.98 -19.06
N ASP A 109 -16.34 0.00 -18.62
CA ASP A 109 -16.12 1.23 -19.36
C ASP A 109 -15.20 0.99 -20.57
N LYS A 110 -14.90 2.07 -21.30
CA LYS A 110 -14.00 2.05 -22.47
C LYS A 110 -12.61 1.44 -22.17
N TYR A 111 -12.19 1.44 -20.92
CA TYR A 111 -10.89 0.96 -20.46
C TYR A 111 -10.97 -0.40 -19.73
N GLY A 112 -12.10 -1.10 -19.81
CA GLY A 112 -12.29 -2.39 -19.16
C GLY A 112 -12.48 -2.29 -17.64
N TYR A 113 -12.80 -1.10 -17.13
CA TYR A 113 -12.92 -0.81 -15.71
C TYR A 113 -14.39 -0.76 -15.29
N ASN A 114 -14.70 -1.26 -14.10
CA ASN A 114 -16.05 -1.24 -13.55
C ASN A 114 -16.03 -1.03 -12.03
N GLN A 115 -17.22 -1.00 -11.42
CA GLN A 115 -17.41 -0.79 -9.99
C GLN A 115 -16.73 -1.87 -9.13
N TRP A 116 -16.66 -3.11 -9.64
CA TRP A 116 -16.00 -4.21 -8.94
C TRP A 116 -14.51 -3.93 -8.73
N PHE A 117 -13.83 -3.36 -9.73
CA PHE A 117 -12.42 -2.98 -9.59
C PHE A 117 -12.21 -1.87 -8.54
N GLN A 118 -13.18 -0.97 -8.33
CA GLN A 118 -13.14 0.04 -7.25
C GLN A 118 -13.21 -0.62 -5.87
N ILE A 119 -14.15 -1.56 -5.69
CA ILE A 119 -14.29 -2.35 -4.46
C ILE A 119 -13.02 -3.16 -4.18
N CYS A 120 -12.47 -3.83 -5.20
CA CYS A 120 -11.20 -4.55 -5.10
C CYS A 120 -10.06 -3.64 -4.64
N ASP A 121 -9.92 -2.45 -5.24
CA ASP A 121 -8.90 -1.47 -4.85
C ASP A 121 -9.08 -1.04 -3.39
N GLN A 122 -10.31 -0.80 -2.95
CA GLN A 122 -10.59 -0.35 -1.59
C GLN A 122 -10.30 -1.43 -0.54
N ILE A 123 -10.74 -2.67 -0.76
CA ILE A 123 -10.49 -3.77 0.17
C ILE A 123 -9.02 -4.15 0.18
N SER A 124 -8.40 -4.30 -0.99
CA SER A 124 -6.99 -4.69 -1.10
C SER A 124 -6.06 -3.68 -0.39
N LYS A 125 -6.25 -2.37 -0.63
CA LYS A 125 -5.46 -1.33 0.03
C LYS A 125 -5.73 -1.25 1.54
N THR A 126 -7.00 -1.31 1.93
CA THR A 126 -7.36 -1.20 3.36
C THR A 126 -6.87 -2.40 4.15
N TYR A 127 -7.00 -3.62 3.61
CA TYR A 127 -6.47 -4.84 4.23
C TYR A 127 -4.95 -4.74 4.47
N ASP A 128 -4.18 -4.43 3.43
CA ASP A 128 -2.72 -4.32 3.55
C ASP A 128 -2.29 -3.19 4.51
N LYS A 129 -3.01 -2.06 4.50
CA LYS A 129 -2.79 -0.94 5.41
C LYS A 129 -3.04 -1.36 6.86
N LEU A 130 -4.15 -2.05 7.13
CA LEU A 130 -4.50 -2.53 8.46
C LEU A 130 -3.50 -3.58 8.95
N CYS A 131 -3.07 -4.52 8.11
CA CYS A 131 -1.99 -5.45 8.44
C CYS A 131 -0.71 -4.71 8.84
N LYS A 132 -0.29 -3.71 8.06
CA LYS A 132 0.89 -2.89 8.37
C LYS A 132 0.75 -2.15 9.71
N GLN A 133 -0.42 -1.55 9.99
CA GLN A 133 -0.70 -0.84 11.24
C GLN A 133 -0.78 -1.79 12.45
N ALA A 134 -1.26 -3.01 12.24
CA ALA A 134 -1.34 -4.06 13.24
C ALA A 134 -0.02 -4.84 13.43
N HIS A 135 1.06 -4.46 12.73
CA HIS A 135 2.35 -5.15 12.71
C HIS A 135 2.24 -6.63 12.27
N LEU A 136 1.33 -6.91 11.34
CA LEU A 136 1.09 -8.21 10.74
C LEU A 136 1.71 -8.30 9.33
N PRO A 137 2.01 -9.52 8.85
CA PRO A 137 2.56 -9.70 7.50
C PRO A 137 1.60 -9.16 6.44
N VAL A 138 2.16 -8.44 5.46
CA VAL A 138 1.44 -7.93 4.30
C VAL A 138 1.72 -8.82 3.09
N ARG A 139 0.73 -8.99 2.21
CA ARG A 139 0.89 -9.76 0.97
C ARG A 139 2.02 -9.20 0.11
N SER A 140 2.98 -10.06 -0.22
CA SER A 140 4.13 -9.71 -1.06
C SER A 140 3.71 -9.41 -2.50
N ILE A 141 4.59 -8.74 -3.25
CA ILE A 141 4.37 -8.50 -4.68
C ILE A 141 4.31 -9.83 -5.45
N SER A 142 5.19 -10.78 -5.11
CA SER A 142 5.21 -12.13 -5.69
C SER A 142 3.89 -12.88 -5.49
N TYR A 143 3.32 -12.81 -4.27
CA TYR A 143 2.00 -13.37 -3.99
C TYR A 143 0.94 -12.81 -4.94
N ARG A 144 0.85 -11.48 -5.07
CA ARG A 144 -0.14 -10.84 -5.94
C ARG A 144 0.02 -11.25 -7.40
N ILE A 145 1.25 -11.43 -7.88
CA ILE A 145 1.52 -11.88 -9.25
C ILE A 145 1.05 -13.33 -9.45
N ASN A 146 1.39 -14.23 -8.52
CA ASN A 146 1.04 -15.65 -8.62
C ASN A 146 -0.49 -15.86 -8.67
N TYR A 147 -1.24 -15.09 -7.87
CA TYR A 147 -2.70 -15.15 -7.85
C TYR A 147 -3.39 -14.21 -8.87
N ARG A 148 -2.61 -13.55 -9.73
CA ARG A 148 -3.07 -12.59 -10.74
C ARG A 148 -3.91 -11.43 -10.17
N GLN A 149 -3.58 -11.00 -8.96
CA GLN A 149 -4.23 -9.91 -8.24
C GLN A 149 -3.66 -8.55 -8.67
N TYR A 150 -3.82 -8.19 -9.95
CA TYR A 150 -3.39 -6.91 -10.48
C TYR A 150 -4.47 -6.23 -11.32
N ARG A 151 -4.64 -4.93 -11.10
CA ARG A 151 -5.63 -4.11 -11.82
C ARG A 151 -5.37 -4.02 -13.33
N SER A 152 -4.11 -3.99 -13.74
CA SER A 152 -3.73 -3.90 -15.16
C SER A 152 -2.44 -4.65 -15.43
N LYS A 153 -2.27 -5.08 -16.69
CA LYS A 153 -1.03 -5.71 -17.16
C LYS A 153 0.18 -4.78 -17.00
N ILE A 154 -0.01 -3.47 -17.17
CA ILE A 154 1.04 -2.47 -16.96
C ILE A 154 1.52 -2.49 -15.50
N ARG A 155 0.59 -2.49 -14.52
CA ARG A 155 0.96 -2.61 -13.10
C ARG A 155 1.68 -3.92 -12.78
N MET A 156 1.27 -5.02 -13.42
CA MET A 156 1.97 -6.31 -13.29
C MET A 156 3.42 -6.23 -13.79
N ILE A 157 3.66 -5.60 -14.95
CA ILE A 157 5.01 -5.45 -15.52
C ILE A 157 5.90 -4.61 -14.60
N PHE A 158 5.41 -3.47 -14.12
CA PHE A 158 6.16 -2.67 -13.15
C PHE A 158 6.45 -3.42 -11.85
N ALA A 159 5.50 -4.24 -11.38
CA ALA A 159 5.69 -5.09 -10.21
C ALA A 159 6.79 -6.16 -10.43
N LEU A 160 6.84 -6.77 -11.61
CA LEU A 160 7.90 -7.71 -12.00
C LEU A 160 9.26 -7.03 -12.07
N ILE A 161 9.34 -5.85 -12.71
CA ILE A 161 10.57 -5.04 -12.78
C ILE A 161 11.07 -4.69 -11.38
N TRP A 162 10.15 -4.36 -10.46
CA TRP A 162 10.51 -4.03 -9.08
C TRP A 162 11.11 -5.22 -8.32
N ILE A 163 10.59 -6.44 -8.54
CA ILE A 163 11.15 -7.66 -7.95
C ILE A 163 12.56 -7.92 -8.48
N GLU A 164 12.75 -7.78 -9.79
CA GLU A 164 14.03 -8.06 -10.46
C GLU A 164 15.03 -6.89 -10.40
N LEU A 165 14.66 -5.76 -9.78
CA LEU A 165 15.47 -4.54 -9.74
C LEU A 165 16.88 -4.75 -9.19
N PRO A 166 17.11 -5.55 -8.13
CA PRO A 166 18.47 -5.85 -7.66
C PRO A 166 19.32 -6.57 -8.71
N ALA A 167 18.74 -7.53 -9.42
CA ALA A 167 19.43 -8.26 -10.48
C ALA A 167 19.72 -7.33 -11.67
N ILE A 168 18.74 -6.52 -12.09
CA ILE A 168 18.91 -5.50 -13.13
C ILE A 168 20.05 -4.55 -12.74
N ALA A 169 20.06 -4.03 -11.51
CA ALA A 169 21.12 -3.13 -11.04
C ALA A 169 22.50 -3.79 -11.07
N PHE A 170 22.60 -5.04 -10.62
CA PHE A 170 23.84 -5.80 -10.64
C PHE A 170 24.37 -6.03 -12.07
N PHE A 171 23.52 -6.52 -12.99
CA PHE A 171 23.91 -6.75 -14.38
C PHE A 171 24.23 -5.44 -15.11
N SER A 172 23.51 -4.35 -14.83
CA SER A 172 23.82 -3.04 -15.38
C SER A 172 25.18 -2.50 -14.92
N LEU A 173 25.58 -2.77 -13.68
CA LEU A 173 26.90 -2.41 -13.17
C LEU A 173 28.00 -3.19 -13.90
N LEU A 174 27.85 -4.52 -14.02
CA LEU A 174 28.78 -5.37 -14.75
C LEU A 174 28.92 -4.95 -16.22
N LEU A 175 27.78 -4.74 -16.90
CA LEU A 175 27.75 -4.37 -18.30
C LEU A 175 28.27 -2.94 -18.52
N GLY A 176 28.01 -2.03 -17.60
CA GLY A 176 28.56 -0.67 -17.61
C GLY A 176 30.08 -0.65 -17.48
N PHE A 177 30.65 -1.52 -16.66
CA PHE A 177 32.10 -1.69 -16.56
C PHE A 177 32.70 -2.31 -17.83
N ALA A 178 32.04 -3.31 -18.41
CA ALA A 178 32.53 -4.01 -19.60
C ALA A 178 32.40 -3.18 -20.90
N SER A 179 31.25 -2.56 -21.13
CA SER A 179 30.97 -1.76 -22.33
C SER A 179 29.81 -0.78 -22.13
N PRO A 180 30.10 0.51 -21.89
CA PRO A 180 29.07 1.55 -21.73
C PRO A 180 28.15 1.71 -22.95
N ARG A 181 28.68 1.47 -24.16
CA ARG A 181 27.88 1.55 -25.41
C ARG A 181 26.84 0.45 -25.47
N LEU A 182 27.21 -0.78 -25.09
CA LEU A 182 26.28 -1.90 -25.07
C LEU A 182 25.18 -1.68 -24.01
N LEU A 183 25.55 -1.15 -22.84
CA LEU A 183 24.60 -0.75 -21.80
C LEU A 183 23.55 0.24 -22.35
N ALA A 184 23.99 1.29 -23.06
CA ALA A 184 23.09 2.27 -23.65
C ALA A 184 22.11 1.65 -24.65
N VAL A 185 22.58 0.74 -25.52
CA VAL A 185 21.73 0.01 -26.47
C VAL A 185 20.72 -0.87 -25.74
N THR A 186 21.14 -1.62 -24.71
CA THR A 186 20.23 -2.49 -23.95
C THR A 186 19.10 -1.71 -23.27
N TYR A 187 19.40 -0.56 -22.66
CA TYR A 187 18.37 0.29 -22.06
C TYR A 187 17.46 0.95 -23.10
N ALA A 188 17.97 1.32 -24.28
CA ALA A 188 17.15 1.84 -25.37
C ALA A 188 16.15 0.78 -25.87
N LEU A 189 16.59 -0.47 -26.05
CA LEU A 189 15.72 -1.58 -26.43
C LEU A 189 14.68 -1.89 -25.34
N PHE A 190 15.10 -1.90 -24.07
CA PHE A 190 14.19 -2.09 -22.94
C PHE A 190 13.12 -0.99 -22.87
N PHE A 191 13.51 0.27 -23.09
CA PHE A 191 12.57 1.38 -23.16
C PHE A 191 11.57 1.23 -24.31
N LEU A 192 12.03 0.87 -25.51
CA LEU A 192 11.14 0.60 -26.65
C LEU A 192 10.16 -0.55 -26.37
N PHE A 193 10.62 -1.61 -25.69
CA PHE A 193 9.75 -2.71 -25.24
C PHE A 193 8.68 -2.23 -24.26
N LEU A 194 9.04 -1.39 -23.28
CA LEU A 194 8.07 -0.81 -22.34
C LEU A 194 7.06 0.10 -23.05
N MET A 195 7.51 0.94 -23.98
CA MET A 195 6.64 1.83 -24.74
C MET A 195 5.65 1.04 -25.61
N LYS A 196 6.12 0.01 -26.31
CA LYS A 196 5.25 -0.88 -27.08
C LYS A 196 4.20 -1.52 -26.18
N THR A 197 4.62 -2.08 -25.05
CA THR A 197 3.70 -2.76 -24.13
C THR A 197 2.72 -1.78 -23.49
N PHE A 198 3.11 -0.54 -23.24
CA PHE A 198 2.21 0.50 -22.76
C PHE A 198 1.15 0.86 -23.79
N LEU A 199 1.55 1.05 -25.06
CA LEU A 199 0.64 1.34 -26.17
C LEU A 199 -0.35 0.21 -26.44
N ASP A 200 0.11 -1.04 -26.39
CA ASP A 200 -0.74 -2.22 -26.63
C ASP A 200 -1.78 -2.46 -25.52
N ASN A 201 -1.64 -1.80 -24.36
CA ASN A 201 -2.50 -1.98 -23.19
C ASN A 201 -3.18 -0.67 -22.73
N LEU A 202 -3.24 0.34 -23.60
CA LEU A 202 -3.98 1.60 -23.43
C LEU A 202 -5.35 1.51 -24.09
#